data_AF-A0A7X4EXR0-F1
#
_entry.id   AF-A0A7X4EXR0-F1
#
_cell.length_a   1.000
_cell.length_b   1.000
_cell.length_c   1.000
_cell.angle_alpha   90.00
_cell.angle_beta   90.00
_cell.angle_gamma   90.00
#
_symmetry.space_group_name_H-M   'P 1'
#
loop_
_entity.id
_entity.type
_entity.pdbx_description
1 polymer ?
#
loop_
_entity_poly.entity_id
_entity_poly.type
_entity_poly.pdbx_seq_one_letter_code
_entity_poly.pdbx_strand_id
1 'polypeptide(L)'
;MTDALFQLPVDETSWRGPFDSRFGTHLVLVTNQQPERIPSFDEIRDRVAADAQAARDRDLTDAAIDEIVARYTIVIGADLQDTGAATEASTP
;
A
#
# COMPACT_ATOMS: atom_id res chain seq x y z
N MET A 1 1.78 11.17 -3.37
CA MET A 1 0.58 11.83 -3.94
C MET A 1 -0.62 11.67 -2.99
N THR A 2 -0.40 11.79 -1.67
CA THR A 2 -1.44 11.54 -0.62
C THR A 2 -1.55 12.72 0.34
N ASP A 3 -0.51 13.57 0.43
CA ASP A 3 -0.47 14.73 1.32
C ASP A 3 -1.60 15.74 1.06
N ALA A 4 -2.02 15.87 -0.20
CA ALA A 4 -3.13 16.76 -0.57
C ALA A 4 -4.45 16.36 0.09
N LEU A 5 -4.64 15.09 0.47
CA LEU A 5 -5.85 14.62 1.16
C LEU A 5 -5.89 15.10 2.62
N PHE A 6 -4.74 15.23 3.28
CA PHE A 6 -4.69 15.59 4.70
C PHE A 6 -4.86 17.09 4.96
N GLN A 7 -4.69 17.94 3.94
CA GLN A 7 -4.92 19.40 4.05
C GLN A 7 -6.36 19.82 3.78
N LEU A 8 -7.22 18.85 3.49
CA LEU A 8 -8.60 19.08 3.11
C LEU A 8 -9.47 19.40 4.33
N PRO A 9 -10.22 20.53 4.35
CA PRO A 9 -11.11 20.85 5.47
C PRO A 9 -12.20 19.78 5.65
N VAL A 10 -12.58 19.47 6.88
CA VAL A 10 -13.72 18.57 7.13
C VAL A 10 -14.98 19.19 6.53
N ASP A 11 -15.63 18.43 5.65
CA ASP A 11 -16.87 18.83 5.00
C ASP A 11 -17.69 17.56 4.74
N GLU A 12 -18.81 17.43 5.45
CA GLU A 12 -19.71 16.29 5.33
C GLU A 12 -20.64 16.37 4.12
N THR A 13 -20.57 17.47 3.35
CA THR A 13 -21.45 17.74 2.22
C THR A 13 -20.72 17.84 0.89
N SER A 14 -19.43 18.19 0.91
CA SER A 14 -18.66 18.46 -0.30
C SER A 14 -17.65 17.35 -0.62
N TRP A 15 -17.93 16.63 -1.70
CA TRP A 15 -17.02 15.63 -2.26
C TRP A 15 -15.84 16.30 -2.97
N ARG A 16 -14.63 15.76 -2.75
CA ARG A 16 -13.41 16.24 -3.39
C ARG A 16 -12.73 15.16 -4.22
N GLY A 17 -12.00 15.57 -5.24
CA GLY A 17 -11.46 14.68 -6.27
C GLY A 17 -12.18 14.90 -7.60
N PRO A 18 -11.58 14.49 -8.72
CA PRO A 18 -11.05 13.14 -8.95
C PRO A 18 -9.64 12.88 -8.38
N PHE A 19 -9.47 11.79 -7.64
CA PHE A 19 -8.15 11.27 -7.22
C PHE A 19 -7.80 10.02 -8.01
N ASP A 20 -6.71 10.08 -8.79
CA ASP A 20 -6.25 8.94 -9.58
C ASP A 20 -5.48 7.93 -8.72
N SER A 21 -5.86 6.67 -8.87
CA SER A 21 -5.24 5.50 -8.25
C SER A 21 -5.02 4.42 -9.33
N ARG A 22 -4.19 3.42 -9.04
CA ARG A 22 -4.04 2.22 -9.89
C ARG A 22 -5.38 1.54 -10.22
N PHE A 23 -6.38 1.72 -9.36
CA PHE A 23 -7.73 1.16 -9.51
C PHE A 23 -8.73 2.12 -10.18
N GLY A 24 -8.27 3.27 -10.70
CA GLY A 24 -9.10 4.30 -11.31
C GLY A 24 -9.33 5.51 -10.40
N THR A 25 -10.35 6.29 -10.71
CA THR A 25 -10.59 7.61 -10.11
C THR A 25 -11.54 7.53 -8.92
N HIS A 26 -11.13 8.07 -7.77
CA HIS A 26 -11.89 8.05 -6.52
C HIS A 26 -12.34 9.46 -6.11
N LEU A 27 -13.53 9.56 -5.51
CA LEU A 27 -14.04 10.77 -4.84
C LEU A 27 -13.99 10.54 -3.34
N VAL A 28 -13.54 11.53 -2.57
CA VAL A 28 -13.38 11.43 -1.12
C VAL A 28 -14.16 12.54 -0.41
N LEU A 29 -14.99 12.13 0.55
CA LEU A 29 -15.68 12.99 1.50
C LEU A 29 -14.96 12.87 2.85
N VAL A 30 -14.52 14.00 3.42
CA VAL A 30 -13.80 13.99 4.70
C VAL A 30 -14.77 14.39 5.79
N THR A 31 -15.22 13.41 6.57
CA THR A 31 -16.21 13.60 7.64
C THR A 31 -15.58 13.93 9.00
N ASN A 32 -14.30 13.60 9.19
CA ASN A 32 -13.58 13.91 10.42
C ASN A 32 -12.09 14.08 10.14
N GLN A 33 -11.44 15.00 10.86
CA GLN A 33 -10.00 15.23 10.83
C GLN A 33 -9.53 15.40 12.27
N GLN A 34 -8.65 14.51 12.71
CA GLN A 34 -7.97 14.65 13.99
C GLN A 34 -6.61 15.32 13.77
N PRO A 35 -6.24 16.32 14.60
CA PRO A 35 -4.93 16.93 14.52
C PRO A 35 -3.85 15.88 14.80
N GLU A 36 -2.71 16.02 14.13
CA GLU A 36 -1.55 15.17 14.37
C GLU A 36 -1.15 15.27 15.85
N ARG A 37 -1.09 14.13 16.53
CA ARG A 37 -0.50 14.02 17.86
C ARG A 37 0.44 12.83 17.89
N ILE A 38 1.53 12.99 18.64
CA ILE A 38 2.42 11.89 18.99
C ILE A 38 1.91 11.30 20.31
N PRO A 39 1.27 10.11 20.30
CA PRO A 39 0.88 9.45 21.54
C PRO A 39 2.13 8.99 22.30
N SER A 40 2.02 8.86 23.61
CA SER A 40 3.09 8.27 24.41
C SER A 40 3.21 6.77 24.08
N PHE A 41 4.37 6.18 24.35
CA PHE A 41 4.57 4.76 24.11
C PHE A 41 3.58 3.89 24.89
N ASP A 42 3.26 4.25 26.13
CA ASP A 42 2.33 3.48 26.95
C ASP A 42 0.90 3.49 26.39
N GLU A 43 0.49 4.56 25.70
CA GLU A 43 -0.83 4.64 25.05
C GLU A 43 -0.96 3.70 23.83
N ILE A 44 0.17 3.33 23.20
CA ILE A 44 0.17 2.52 21.97
C ILE A 44 0.91 1.19 22.10
N ARG A 45 1.35 0.83 23.30
CA ARG A 45 2.17 -0.36 23.56
C ARG A 45 1.52 -1.62 23.01
N ASP A 46 0.23 -1.82 23.28
CA ASP A 46 -0.50 -3.01 22.83
C ASP A 46 -0.63 -3.08 21.31
N ARG A 47 -0.87 -1.92 20.67
CA ARG A 47 -0.91 -1.83 19.20
C ARG A 47 0.45 -2.15 18.59
N VAL A 48 1.52 -1.57 19.11
CA VAL A 48 2.89 -1.84 18.65
C VAL A 48 3.27 -3.31 18.86
N ALA A 49 2.87 -3.91 19.97
CA ALA A 49 3.11 -5.33 20.24
C ALA A 49 2.37 -6.23 19.24
N ALA A 50 1.10 -5.94 18.96
CA ALA A 50 0.31 -6.67 17.96
C ALA A 50 0.91 -6.52 16.55
N ASP A 51 1.30 -5.31 16.16
CA ASP A 51 1.93 -5.05 14.87
C ASP A 51 3.28 -5.77 14.74
N ALA A 52 4.08 -5.78 15.80
CA ALA A 52 5.36 -6.49 15.84
C ALA A 52 5.17 -8.01 15.74
N GLN A 53 4.13 -8.57 16.38
CA GLN A 53 3.81 -9.99 16.24
C GLN A 53 3.38 -10.31 14.81
N ALA A 54 2.47 -9.52 14.24
CA ALA A 54 2.02 -9.71 12.87
C ALA A 54 3.16 -9.56 11.84
N ALA A 55 4.13 -8.66 12.08
CA ALA A 55 5.33 -8.55 11.25
C ALA A 55 6.16 -9.82 11.30
N ARG A 56 6.45 -10.34 12.50
CA ARG A 56 7.19 -11.61 12.67
C ARG A 56 6.50 -12.79 12.00
N ASP A 57 5.18 -12.88 12.12
CA ASP A 57 4.41 -13.97 11.52
C ASP A 57 4.49 -13.93 9.97
N ARG A 58 4.50 -12.72 9.38
CA ARG A 58 4.72 -12.54 7.94
C ARG A 58 6.13 -12.96 7.55
N ASP A 59 7.15 -12.49 8.27
CA ASP A 59 8.55 -12.82 7.98
C ASP A 59 8.79 -14.34 8.02
N LEU A 60 8.19 -15.03 9.00
CA LEU A 60 8.26 -16.49 9.10
C LEU A 60 7.54 -17.20 7.96
N THR A 61 6.37 -16.69 7.56
CA THR A 61 5.60 -17.25 6.45
C THR A 61 6.36 -17.09 5.13
N ASP A 62 6.91 -15.91 4.88
CA ASP A 62 7.68 -15.61 3.67
C ASP A 62 8.94 -16.48 3.60
N ALA A 63 9.68 -16.61 4.71
CA ALA A 63 10.84 -17.49 4.77
C ALA A 63 10.50 -18.96 4.50
N ALA A 64 9.36 -19.45 5.02
CA ALA A 64 8.90 -20.81 4.76
C ALA A 64 8.51 -21.01 3.29
N ILE A 65 7.85 -20.01 2.68
CA ILE A 65 7.52 -20.03 1.25
C ILE A 65 8.81 -20.08 0.43
N ASP A 66 9.79 -19.24 0.74
CA ASP A 66 11.08 -19.19 0.04
C ASP A 66 11.82 -20.54 0.12
N GLU A 67 11.83 -21.18 1.29
CA GLU A 67 12.41 -22.52 1.46
C GLU A 67 11.72 -23.56 0.58
N ILE A 68 10.39 -23.51 0.53
CA ILE A 68 9.61 -24.43 -0.32
C ILE A 68 9.93 -24.19 -1.78
N VAL A 69 9.89 -22.93 -2.23
CA VAL A 69 10.14 -22.52 -3.61
C VAL A 69 11.54 -22.89 -4.07
N ALA A 70 12.56 -22.73 -3.21
CA ALA A 70 13.95 -23.05 -3.52
C ALA A 70 14.18 -24.53 -3.93
N ARG A 71 13.25 -25.43 -3.58
CA ARG A 71 13.31 -26.86 -3.97
C ARG A 71 12.79 -27.14 -5.37
N TYR A 72 12.18 -26.15 -6.03
CA TYR A 72 11.58 -26.31 -7.35
C TYR A 72 12.30 -25.43 -8.39
N THR A 73 12.34 -25.92 -9.63
CA THR A 73 12.74 -25.10 -10.78
C THR A 73 11.49 -24.42 -11.34
N ILE A 74 11.41 -23.09 -11.22
CA ILE A 74 10.31 -22.31 -11.80
C ILE A 74 10.57 -22.15 -13.31
N VAL A 75 9.65 -22.64 -14.13
CA VAL A 75 9.66 -22.43 -15.58
C VAL A 75 8.51 -21.48 -15.92
N ILE A 76 8.84 -20.27 -16.38
CA ILE A 76 7.85 -19.31 -16.89
C ILE A 76 7.69 -19.57 -18.40
N GLY A 77 6.48 -19.96 -18.82
CA GLY A 77 6.14 -20.18 -20.23
C GLY A 77 6.28 -18.90 -21.05
N ALA A 78 6.64 -19.03 -22.33
CA ALA A 78 6.81 -17.89 -23.25
C ALA A 78 5.52 -17.08 -23.45
N ASP A 79 4.36 -17.67 -23.17
CA ASP A 79 3.04 -17.04 -23.16
C ASP A 79 2.79 -16.15 -21.92
N LEU A 80 3.61 -16.28 -20.88
CA LEU A 80 3.56 -15.50 -19.63
C LEU A 80 4.72 -14.52 -19.48
N GLN A 81 5.57 -14.37 -20.51
CA GLN A 81 6.57 -13.30 -20.55
C GLN A 81 5.83 -11.98 -20.79
N ASP A 82 5.55 -11.27 -19.70
CA ASP A 82 5.01 -9.91 -19.75
C ASP A 82 5.91 -9.04 -20.64
N THR A 83 5.35 -8.65 -21.79
CA THR A 83 5.91 -7.69 -22.73
C THR A 83 5.75 -6.28 -22.13
N GLY A 84 6.40 -6.06 -20.98
CA GLY A 84 6.33 -4.83 -20.21
C GLY A 84 7.57 -3.94 -20.33
N ALA A 85 8.40 -4.14 -21.36
CA ALA A 85 9.66 -3.41 -21.54
C ALA A 85 9.90 -2.96 -22.99
N ALA A 86 8.93 -2.33 -23.64
CA ALA A 86 9.18 -1.62 -24.91
C ALA A 86 8.09 -0.59 -25.27
N THR A 87 7.95 0.52 -24.53
CA THR A 87 7.47 1.79 -25.15
C THR A 87 7.93 3.04 -24.37
N GLU A 88 9.21 3.19 -24.09
CA GLU A 88 9.82 4.50 -23.79
C GLU A 88 11.18 4.61 -24.49
N ALA A 89 11.17 4.76 -25.82
CA ALA A 89 12.27 5.36 -26.58
C ALA A 89 11.82 5.68 -28.02
N SER A 90 11.98 6.95 -28.41
CA SER A 90 11.88 7.51 -29.78
C SER A 90 10.44 7.81 -30.26
N THR A 91 9.87 9.02 -30.07
CA THR A 91 10.13 10.31 -30.77
C THR A 91 9.69 10.24 -32.26
N PRO A 92 8.92 11.22 -32.79
CA PRO A 92 9.34 12.62 -32.98
C PRO A 92 8.54 13.67 -32.21
#